data_AF-A0A3L7H8I7-F1
#
_entry.id   AF-A0A3L7H8I7-F1
#
_cell.length_a   1.000
_cell.length_b   1.000
_cell.length_c   1.000
_cell.angle_alpha   90.00
_cell.angle_beta   90.00
_cell.angle_gamma   90.00
#
_symmetry.space_group_name_H-M   'P 1'
#
loop_
_entity.id
_entity.type
_entity.pdbx_description
1 polymer ?
#
loop_
_entity_poly.entity_id
_entity_poly.type
_entity_poly.pdbx_seq_one_letter_code
_entity_poly.pdbx_strand_id
1 'polypeptide(L)'
;MKFTVVFVGLLGLLIASGFSYTINSNNESNVGGSGPQAVSINNQHNVANVDSNNGWGSWNALWDYENSFAATRIFAKKSCIVHKMNKNVMPSLQELDTLVKEQKDKEPEGATPKELMFSINPTRVEDLSTFGPKIAGMCQGIPTYVAEEIPGPNQPLYAQKCFTANILWIIKLSFCGTSEETY
;
A
#
# COMPACT_ATOMS: atom_id res chain seq x y z
N MET A 1 -45.38 27.09 -15.10
CA MET A 1 -45.17 26.39 -13.81
C MET A 1 -43.66 26.39 -13.54
N LYS A 2 -43.22 26.99 -12.42
CA LYS A 2 -41.80 27.04 -12.02
C LYS A 2 -41.56 25.89 -11.03
N PHE A 3 -40.67 24.96 -11.36
CA PHE A 3 -40.20 23.94 -10.43
C PHE A 3 -39.02 24.49 -9.65
N THR A 4 -39.21 24.73 -8.37
CA THR A 4 -38.13 25.08 -7.44
C THR A 4 -37.47 23.80 -6.98
N VAL A 5 -36.24 23.53 -7.44
CA VAL A 5 -35.42 22.41 -6.97
C VAL A 5 -34.68 22.88 -5.71
N VAL A 6 -34.94 22.23 -4.57
CA VAL A 6 -34.21 22.47 -3.32
C VAL A 6 -33.14 21.40 -3.20
N PHE A 7 -31.87 21.79 -3.40
CA PHE A 7 -30.72 20.95 -3.06
C PHE A 7 -30.53 20.98 -1.54
N VAL A 8 -30.91 19.90 -0.85
CA VAL A 8 -30.48 19.65 0.53
C VAL A 8 -29.06 19.10 0.46
N GLY A 9 -28.07 19.98 0.59
CA GLY A 9 -26.68 19.58 0.74
C GLY A 9 -26.46 18.94 2.10
N LEU A 10 -26.38 17.61 2.15
CA LEU A 10 -25.84 16.90 3.30
C LEU A 10 -24.32 17.11 3.29
N LEU A 11 -23.86 18.17 3.96
CA LEU A 11 -22.44 18.34 4.24
C LEU A 11 -22.05 17.27 5.27
N GLY A 12 -21.64 16.10 4.80
CA GLY A 12 -21.05 15.07 5.64
C GLY A 12 -19.78 15.62 6.28
N LEU A 13 -19.78 15.76 7.61
CA LEU A 13 -18.58 16.07 8.37
C LEU A 13 -17.55 14.95 8.14
N LEU A 14 -16.51 15.22 7.37
CA LEU A 14 -15.27 14.45 7.40
C LEU A 14 -14.51 14.83 8.68
N ILE A 15 -14.79 14.14 9.77
CA ILE A 15 -13.94 14.18 10.96
C ILE A 15 -12.69 13.36 10.66
N ALA A 16 -11.67 14.01 10.11
CA ALA A 16 -10.31 13.48 10.07
C ALA A 16 -9.51 14.09 11.22
N SER A 17 -9.81 13.70 12.46
CA SER A 17 -8.89 13.92 13.58
C SER A 17 -8.03 12.68 13.76
N GLY A 18 -7.06 12.51 12.87
CA GLY A 18 -5.94 11.62 13.04
C GLY A 18 -4.69 12.44 12.77
N PHE A 19 -3.69 12.34 13.64
CA PHE A 19 -2.38 12.96 13.40
C PHE A 19 -1.75 12.31 12.15
N SER A 20 -2.02 12.84 10.97
CA SER A 20 -1.32 12.46 9.74
C SER A 20 -0.02 13.26 9.70
N TYR A 21 1.12 12.61 9.91
CA TYR A 21 2.37 13.19 9.46
C TYR A 21 2.49 12.97 7.95
N THR A 22 3.10 13.90 7.23
CA THR A 22 3.45 13.72 5.81
C THR A 22 4.95 13.90 5.72
N ILE A 23 5.70 12.80 5.54
CA ILE A 23 7.15 12.86 5.36
C ILE A 23 7.46 12.47 3.93
N ASN A 24 8.06 13.40 3.17
CA ASN A 24 8.51 13.21 1.79
C ASN A 24 9.93 12.59 1.81
N SER A 25 10.04 11.29 1.58
CA SER A 25 11.31 10.56 1.49
C SER A 25 11.75 10.45 0.04
N ASN A 26 12.91 11.02 -0.31
CA ASN A 26 13.53 10.88 -1.63
C ASN A 26 14.49 9.68 -1.63
N ASN A 27 14.00 8.48 -1.91
CA ASN A 27 14.87 7.30 -2.05
C ASN A 27 15.17 7.08 -3.53
N GLU A 28 16.21 7.75 -4.04
CA GLU A 28 16.74 7.49 -5.38
C GLU A 28 17.63 6.25 -5.35
N SER A 29 17.09 5.08 -5.67
CA SER A 29 17.91 3.90 -6.02
C SER A 29 17.60 3.42 -7.43
N ASN A 30 18.67 3.26 -8.20
CA ASN A 30 18.63 2.93 -9.62
C ASN A 30 18.16 1.49 -9.84
N VAL A 31 16.91 1.37 -10.28
CA VAL A 31 16.30 0.41 -11.23
C VAL A 31 14.80 0.35 -10.85
N GLY A 32 13.99 1.15 -11.54
CA GLY A 32 12.53 1.06 -11.54
C GLY A 32 11.81 1.30 -10.21
N GLY A 33 11.47 2.56 -9.90
CA GLY A 33 10.18 2.84 -9.24
C GLY A 33 10.15 3.47 -7.84
N SER A 34 11.24 3.95 -7.25
CA SER A 34 11.15 4.70 -5.99
C SER A 34 11.25 6.21 -6.27
N GLY A 35 10.12 6.82 -6.62
CA GLY A 35 9.99 8.29 -6.56
C GLY A 35 9.82 8.77 -5.12
N PRO A 36 9.63 10.08 -4.90
CA PRO A 36 9.34 10.63 -3.57
C PRO A 36 8.15 9.90 -2.93
N GLN A 37 8.33 9.44 -1.69
CA GLN A 37 7.31 8.73 -0.93
C GLN A 37 6.78 9.59 0.20
N ALA A 38 5.47 9.67 0.36
CA ALA A 38 4.83 10.26 1.52
C ALA A 38 4.35 9.15 2.46
N VAL A 39 4.85 9.12 3.69
CA VAL A 39 4.33 8.21 4.73
C VAL A 39 3.43 8.98 5.69
N SER A 40 2.32 8.35 6.11
CA SER A 40 1.41 8.83 7.14
C SER A 40 0.98 7.71 8.06
N ILE A 41 1.19 7.84 9.37
CA ILE A 41 0.66 6.90 10.38
C ILE A 41 -0.45 7.54 11.17
N ASN A 42 -1.50 6.77 11.40
CA ASN A 42 -2.53 7.09 12.37
C ASN A 42 -2.54 6.01 13.47
N ASN A 43 -1.92 6.34 14.60
CA ASN A 43 -1.86 5.47 15.78
C ASN A 43 -3.24 5.21 16.41
N GLN A 44 -4.18 6.16 16.31
CA GLN A 44 -5.54 5.98 16.85
C GLN A 44 -6.34 4.95 16.06
N HIS A 45 -6.06 4.80 14.76
CA HIS A 45 -6.73 3.86 13.87
C HIS A 45 -5.86 2.67 13.45
N ASN A 46 -4.69 2.49 14.09
CA ASN A 46 -3.76 1.40 13.82
C ASN A 46 -3.47 1.20 12.32
N VAL A 47 -3.17 2.29 11.62
CA VAL A 47 -2.98 2.27 10.15
C VAL A 47 -1.78 3.10 9.73
N ALA A 48 -1.05 2.61 8.73
CA ALA A 48 -0.03 3.36 8.00
C ALA A 48 -0.40 3.46 6.51
N ASN A 49 -0.10 4.60 5.89
CA ASN A 49 -0.22 4.81 4.46
C ASN A 49 1.13 5.21 3.88
N VAL A 50 1.43 4.73 2.68
CA VAL A 50 2.62 5.08 1.91
C VAL A 50 2.18 5.42 0.50
N ASP A 51 2.36 6.67 0.08
CA ASP A 51 2.09 7.12 -1.28
C ASP A 51 3.40 7.30 -2.04
N SER A 52 3.57 6.63 -3.18
CA SER A 52 4.74 6.77 -4.06
C SER A 52 4.37 7.53 -5.32
N ASN A 53 4.97 8.70 -5.51
CA ASN A 53 4.69 9.60 -6.62
C ASN A 53 5.83 9.59 -7.64
N ASN A 54 5.82 8.63 -8.57
CA ASN A 54 6.88 8.42 -9.57
C ASN A 54 6.33 8.50 -11.03
N GLY A 55 5.24 9.26 -11.23
CA GLY A 55 4.56 9.36 -12.52
C GLY A 55 3.78 8.09 -12.86
N TRP A 56 4.11 7.42 -13.96
CA TRP A 56 3.38 6.23 -14.42
C TRP A 56 3.57 5.00 -13.52
N GLY A 57 4.60 4.95 -12.69
CA GLY A 57 4.79 3.85 -11.74
C GLY A 57 4.05 4.05 -10.41
N SER A 58 3.15 5.04 -10.31
CA SER A 58 2.71 5.52 -9.00
C SER A 58 1.78 4.50 -8.35
N TRP A 59 1.89 4.39 -7.04
CA TRP A 59 1.12 3.46 -6.24
C TRP A 59 0.93 4.03 -4.84
N ASN A 60 -0.06 3.52 -4.13
CA ASN A 60 -0.12 3.72 -2.69
C ASN A 60 -0.43 2.43 -1.96
N ALA A 61 0.04 2.35 -0.72
CA ALA A 61 -0.18 1.23 0.17
C ALA A 61 -0.86 1.68 1.46
N LEU A 62 -1.77 0.86 1.96
CA LEU A 62 -2.41 0.99 3.28
C LEU A 62 -2.14 -0.28 4.07
N TRP A 63 -1.56 -0.15 5.26
CA TRP A 63 -1.31 -1.23 6.18
C TRP A 63 -2.28 -1.12 7.37
N ASP A 64 -3.24 -2.03 7.44
CA ASP A 64 -4.23 -2.11 8.51
C ASP A 64 -3.76 -3.11 9.58
N TYR A 65 -3.13 -2.60 10.64
CA TYR A 65 -2.58 -3.43 11.70
C TYR A 65 -3.67 -4.08 12.57
N GLU A 66 -4.86 -3.48 12.63
CA GLU A 66 -6.00 -4.01 13.37
C GLU A 66 -6.52 -5.29 12.71
N ASN A 67 -6.72 -5.26 11.39
CA ASN A 67 -7.19 -6.42 10.64
C ASN A 67 -6.05 -7.33 10.12
N SER A 68 -4.79 -6.92 10.30
CA SER A 68 -3.59 -7.64 9.83
C SER A 68 -3.53 -7.87 8.32
N PHE A 69 -4.10 -6.94 7.55
CA PHE A 69 -4.07 -6.92 6.10
C PHE A 69 -3.39 -5.65 5.59
N ALA A 70 -2.75 -5.75 4.43
CA ALA A 70 -2.24 -4.63 3.69
C ALA A 70 -2.83 -4.63 2.28
N ALA A 71 -3.03 -3.44 1.72
CA ALA A 71 -3.49 -3.24 0.37
C ALA A 71 -2.51 -2.34 -0.38
N THR A 72 -2.18 -2.68 -1.62
CA THR A 72 -1.39 -1.85 -2.54
C THR A 72 -2.24 -1.56 -3.78
N ARG A 73 -2.52 -0.30 -4.07
CA ARG A 73 -3.21 0.11 -5.28
C ARG A 73 -2.18 0.55 -6.33
N ILE A 74 -2.24 -0.08 -7.50
CA ILE A 74 -1.29 0.13 -8.58
C ILE A 74 -1.98 0.96 -9.66
N PHE A 75 -1.62 2.23 -9.79
CA PHE A 75 -2.42 3.17 -10.59
C PHE A 75 -2.39 2.89 -12.09
N ALA A 76 -1.23 2.52 -12.65
CA ALA A 76 -1.10 2.16 -14.06
C ALA A 76 -2.00 0.99 -14.48
N LYS A 77 -2.37 0.17 -13.50
CA LYS A 77 -3.01 -1.13 -13.71
C LYS A 77 -4.44 -1.14 -13.22
N LYS A 78 -4.83 -0.08 -12.50
CA LYS A 78 -6.18 0.13 -11.95
C LYS A 78 -6.60 -1.08 -11.11
N SER A 79 -5.66 -1.64 -10.37
CA SER A 79 -5.81 -2.82 -9.51
C SER A 79 -5.56 -2.46 -8.04
N CYS A 80 -6.19 -3.19 -7.14
CA CYS A 80 -5.90 -3.19 -5.71
C CYS A 80 -5.45 -4.60 -5.31
N ILE A 81 -4.27 -4.74 -4.75
CA ILE A 81 -3.74 -6.03 -4.33
C ILE A 81 -3.78 -6.09 -2.80
N VAL A 82 -4.54 -7.03 -2.24
CA VAL A 82 -4.66 -7.23 -0.81
C VAL A 82 -3.89 -8.47 -0.40
N HIS A 83 -3.14 -8.39 0.69
CA HIS A 83 -2.42 -9.54 1.24
C HIS A 83 -2.41 -9.50 2.77
N LYS A 84 -2.22 -10.66 3.39
CA LYS A 84 -2.00 -10.74 4.84
C LYS A 84 -0.63 -10.13 5.18
N MET A 85 -0.55 -9.39 6.28
CA MET A 85 0.72 -8.83 6.73
C MET A 85 1.59 -9.90 7.38
N ASN A 86 2.86 -9.98 6.97
CA ASN A 86 3.86 -10.83 7.62
C ASN A 86 4.46 -10.07 8.81
N LYS A 87 3.94 -10.33 10.02
CA LYS A 87 4.35 -9.66 11.26
C LYS A 87 5.81 -9.92 11.67
N ASN A 88 6.47 -10.93 11.09
CA ASN A 88 7.87 -11.21 11.36
C ASN A 88 8.81 -10.35 10.49
N VAL A 89 8.29 -9.81 9.39
CA VAL A 89 9.06 -9.07 8.39
C VAL A 89 8.68 -7.59 8.40
N MET A 90 7.38 -7.31 8.34
CA MET A 90 6.80 -5.96 8.36
C MET A 90 6.97 -5.32 9.76
N PRO A 91 7.41 -4.05 9.84
CA PRO A 91 7.58 -3.39 11.12
C PRO A 91 6.22 -3.16 11.78
N SER A 92 6.20 -3.19 13.11
CA SER A 92 5.09 -2.65 13.89
C SER A 92 4.86 -1.18 13.56
N LEU A 93 3.65 -0.68 13.85
CA LEU A 93 3.31 0.73 13.63
C LEU A 93 4.25 1.67 14.39
N GLN A 94 4.65 1.29 15.61
CA GLN A 94 5.58 2.05 16.43
C GLN A 94 6.99 2.07 15.82
N GLU A 95 7.50 0.93 15.35
CA GLU A 95 8.80 0.88 14.67
C GLU A 95 8.78 1.73 13.39
N LEU A 96 7.68 1.68 12.62
CA LEU A 96 7.53 2.52 11.43
C LEU A 96 7.50 4.01 11.78
N ASP A 97 6.80 4.41 12.85
CA ASP A 97 6.75 5.79 13.33
C ASP A 97 8.14 6.30 13.75
N THR A 98 8.90 5.48 14.50
CA THR A 98 10.28 5.77 14.87
C THR A 98 11.16 5.91 13.63
N LEU A 99 11.11 4.93 12.72
CA LEU A 99 11.87 4.94 11.47
C LEU A 99 11.60 6.21 10.66
N VAL A 100 10.33 6.60 10.52
CA VAL A 100 9.95 7.78 9.74
C VAL A 100 10.38 9.08 10.43
N LYS A 101 10.33 9.17 11.76
CA LYS A 101 10.81 10.34 12.53
C LYS A 101 12.32 10.51 12.51
N GLU A 102 13.06 9.40 12.63
CA GLU A 102 14.52 9.38 12.61
C GLU A 102 15.09 9.66 11.21
N GLN A 103 14.35 9.28 10.16
CA GLN A 103 14.76 9.41 8.76
C GLN A 103 14.61 10.81 8.14
N LYS A 104 14.61 11.88 8.94
CA LYS A 104 14.72 13.22 8.35
C LYS A 104 16.02 13.39 7.54
N ASP A 105 17.07 12.57 7.75
CA ASP A 105 18.40 12.87 7.21
C ASP A 105 19.31 11.70 6.70
N LYS A 106 18.79 10.52 6.25
CA LYS A 106 19.40 9.56 5.25
C LYS A 106 19.07 8.07 5.47
N GLU A 107 19.11 7.30 4.38
CA GLU A 107 19.21 5.84 4.38
C GLU A 107 20.52 5.38 5.07
N PRO A 108 20.49 4.40 5.99
CA PRO A 108 21.71 3.87 6.59
C PRO A 108 22.59 3.19 5.55
N GLU A 109 23.88 3.47 5.57
CA GLU A 109 24.85 2.89 4.66
C GLU A 109 24.84 1.35 4.78
N GLY A 110 24.57 0.66 3.67
CA GLY A 110 24.53 -0.81 3.61
C GLY A 110 23.20 -1.44 4.05
N ALA A 111 22.15 -0.65 4.31
CA ALA A 111 20.84 -1.21 4.59
C ALA A 111 20.29 -1.96 3.36
N THR A 112 19.91 -3.22 3.55
CA THR A 112 19.23 -4.01 2.52
C THR A 112 17.75 -4.15 2.90
N PRO A 113 16.82 -3.73 2.03
CA PRO A 113 15.40 -3.92 2.29
C PRO A 113 15.07 -5.39 2.50
N LYS A 114 14.18 -5.71 3.45
CA LYS A 114 13.60 -7.05 3.53
C LYS A 114 12.70 -7.27 2.32
N GLU A 115 12.79 -8.43 1.68
CA GLU A 115 11.98 -8.74 0.50
C GLU A 115 10.82 -9.67 0.86
N LEU A 116 9.61 -9.29 0.43
CA LEU A 116 8.43 -10.15 0.44
C LEU A 116 7.93 -10.29 -0.99
N MET A 117 7.63 -11.51 -1.40
CA MET A 117 7.10 -11.79 -2.72
C MET A 117 5.79 -12.53 -2.61
N PHE A 118 4.83 -12.17 -3.45
CA PHE A 118 3.47 -12.66 -3.40
C PHE A 118 3.03 -13.18 -4.77
N SER A 119 2.24 -14.25 -4.76
CA SER A 119 1.53 -14.74 -5.94
C SER A 119 0.11 -14.19 -5.92
N ILE A 120 -0.29 -13.50 -6.98
CA ILE A 120 -1.66 -12.96 -7.10
C ILE A 120 -2.59 -14.06 -7.59
N ASN A 121 -3.70 -14.23 -6.86
CA ASN A 121 -4.83 -15.00 -7.34
C ASN A 121 -5.57 -14.19 -8.43
N PRO A 122 -5.76 -14.74 -9.65
CA PRO A 122 -6.44 -14.02 -10.74
C PRO A 122 -7.95 -13.84 -10.49
N THR A 123 -8.51 -14.47 -9.46
CA THR A 123 -9.92 -14.33 -9.08
C THR A 123 -10.13 -13.01 -8.36
N ARG A 124 -11.07 -12.21 -8.84
CA ARG A 124 -11.44 -10.93 -8.23
C ARG A 124 -12.15 -11.16 -6.89
N VAL A 125 -11.86 -10.31 -5.91
CA VAL A 125 -12.60 -10.24 -4.66
C VAL A 125 -13.96 -9.58 -4.90
N GLU A 126 -15.04 -10.26 -4.51
CA GLU A 126 -16.40 -9.73 -4.57
C GLU A 126 -16.77 -8.93 -3.31
N ASP A 127 -16.40 -9.45 -2.13
CA ASP A 127 -16.71 -8.83 -0.84
C ASP A 127 -15.45 -8.26 -0.15
N LEU A 128 -15.24 -6.95 -0.33
CA LEU A 128 -14.15 -6.21 0.30
C LEU A 128 -14.29 -6.08 1.81
N SER A 129 -15.48 -6.27 2.38
CA SER A 129 -15.70 -6.08 3.82
C SER A 129 -14.92 -7.10 4.67
N THR A 130 -14.56 -8.23 4.05
CA THR A 130 -13.70 -9.27 4.63
C THR A 130 -12.31 -8.77 5.05
N PHE A 131 -11.84 -7.64 4.52
CA PHE A 131 -10.55 -7.03 4.86
C PHE A 131 -10.66 -5.83 5.80
N GLY A 132 -11.87 -5.51 6.27
CA GLY A 132 -12.14 -4.37 7.12
C GLY A 132 -12.41 -3.06 6.35
N PRO A 133 -12.99 -2.06 7.05
CA PRO A 133 -13.52 -0.85 6.40
C PRO A 133 -12.44 0.04 5.78
N LYS A 134 -11.21 0.02 6.30
CA LYS A 134 -10.10 0.84 5.81
C LYS A 134 -9.63 0.40 4.42
N ILE A 135 -9.39 -0.90 4.24
CA ILE A 135 -9.06 -1.49 2.94
C ILE A 135 -10.25 -1.44 1.99
N ALA A 136 -11.47 -1.75 2.47
CA ALA A 136 -12.67 -1.66 1.65
C ALA A 136 -12.87 -0.26 1.06
N GLY A 137 -12.61 0.79 1.86
CA GLY A 137 -12.64 2.18 1.39
C GLY A 137 -11.55 2.49 0.36
N MET A 138 -10.30 2.07 0.60
CA MET A 138 -9.19 2.28 -0.34
C MET A 138 -9.41 1.61 -1.70
N CYS A 139 -9.92 0.37 -1.69
CA CYS A 139 -10.10 -0.46 -2.89
C CYS A 139 -11.50 -0.33 -3.53
N GLN A 140 -12.37 0.53 -3.01
CA GLN A 140 -13.75 0.64 -3.49
C GLN A 140 -13.81 1.01 -4.98
N GLY A 141 -14.58 0.23 -5.76
CA GLY A 141 -14.74 0.45 -7.20
C GLY A 141 -13.52 0.07 -8.05
N ILE A 142 -12.50 -0.54 -7.45
CA ILE A 142 -11.26 -0.95 -8.11
C ILE A 142 -11.22 -2.48 -8.14
N PRO A 143 -10.93 -3.11 -9.29
CA PRO A 143 -10.62 -4.53 -9.37
C PRO A 143 -9.62 -4.94 -8.29
N THR A 144 -10.06 -5.78 -7.36
CA THR A 144 -9.27 -6.18 -6.18
C THR A 144 -8.93 -7.65 -6.25
N TYR A 145 -7.69 -7.99 -5.93
CA TYR A 145 -7.17 -9.36 -5.97
C TYR A 145 -6.43 -9.67 -4.67
N VAL A 146 -6.52 -10.93 -4.23
CA VAL A 146 -5.74 -11.42 -3.09
C VAL A 146 -4.39 -11.91 -3.58
N ALA A 147 -3.33 -11.62 -2.83
CA ALA A 147 -2.03 -12.19 -3.04
C ALA A 147 -1.56 -12.98 -1.81
N GLU A 148 -0.96 -14.14 -2.06
CA GLU A 148 -0.42 -15.04 -1.03
C GLU A 148 1.10 -14.96 -1.03
N GLU A 149 1.71 -14.90 0.15
CA GLU A 149 3.17 -14.83 0.27
C GLU A 149 3.81 -16.12 -0.24
N ILE A 150 4.78 -15.98 -1.13
CA ILE A 150 5.59 -17.07 -1.65
C ILE A 150 6.73 -17.35 -0.68
N PRO A 151 6.83 -18.56 -0.12
CA PRO A 151 7.95 -18.93 0.75
C PRO A 151 9.29 -18.69 0.04
N GLY A 152 10.29 -18.17 0.77
CA GLY A 152 11.64 -17.86 0.27
C GLY A 152 12.23 -18.86 -0.74
N PRO A 153 12.24 -20.18 -0.45
CA PRO A 153 12.79 -21.19 -1.34
C PRO A 153 12.13 -21.26 -2.73
N ASN A 154 10.87 -20.84 -2.85
CA ASN A 154 10.09 -20.93 -4.08
C ASN A 154 10.17 -19.64 -4.92
N GLN A 155 10.74 -18.55 -4.38
CA GLN A 155 10.74 -17.25 -5.04
C GLN A 155 11.44 -17.24 -6.43
N PRO A 156 12.56 -17.94 -6.66
CA PRO A 156 13.19 -17.95 -7.99
C PRO A 156 12.28 -18.44 -9.12
N LEU A 157 11.25 -19.24 -8.81
CA LEU A 157 10.31 -19.81 -9.78
C LEU A 157 9.28 -18.79 -10.30
N TYR A 158 9.11 -17.64 -9.63
CA TYR A 158 8.08 -16.63 -9.92
C TYR A 158 8.67 -15.31 -10.43
N ALA A 159 9.99 -15.25 -10.64
CA ALA A 159 10.73 -14.00 -10.87
C ALA A 159 10.43 -13.27 -12.20
N GLN A 160 9.60 -13.82 -13.09
CA GLN A 160 9.55 -13.34 -14.47
C GLN A 160 8.57 -12.18 -14.70
N LYS A 161 7.63 -11.89 -13.78
CA LYS A 161 6.50 -10.97 -14.02
C LYS A 161 5.87 -10.40 -12.74
N CYS A 162 6.59 -9.50 -12.06
CA CYS A 162 6.12 -8.90 -10.79
C CYS A 162 6.11 -7.38 -10.82
N PHE A 163 5.07 -6.77 -10.25
CA PHE A 163 5.09 -5.37 -9.83
C PHE A 163 5.86 -5.25 -8.51
N THR A 164 6.74 -4.25 -8.41
CA THR A 164 7.54 -4.02 -7.19
C THR A 164 7.18 -2.68 -6.56
N ALA A 165 6.81 -2.71 -5.28
CA ALA A 165 6.66 -1.53 -4.43
C ALA A 165 7.76 -1.52 -3.38
N ASN A 166 8.70 -0.58 -3.51
CA ASN A 166 9.71 -0.32 -2.48
C ASN A 166 9.10 0.61 -1.45
N ILE A 167 8.92 0.15 -0.22
CA ILE A 167 8.40 0.96 0.89
C ILE A 167 9.60 1.45 1.68
N LEU A 168 9.90 2.74 1.55
CA LEU A 168 11.13 3.35 2.02
C LEU A 168 12.35 2.51 1.59
N TRP A 169 13.36 2.39 2.44
CA TRP A 169 14.50 1.46 2.28
C TRP A 169 14.30 0.16 3.09
N ILE A 170 13.15 -0.02 3.72
CA ILE A 170 12.95 -1.07 4.72
C ILE A 170 12.42 -2.37 4.12
N ILE A 171 11.53 -2.26 3.13
CA ILE A 171 10.80 -3.40 2.59
C ILE A 171 10.59 -3.23 1.10
N LYS A 172 10.78 -4.32 0.37
CA LYS A 172 10.41 -4.46 -1.03
C LYS A 172 9.29 -5.50 -1.14
N LEU A 173 8.14 -5.07 -1.65
CA LEU A 173 7.00 -5.93 -1.93
C LEU A 173 6.95 -6.25 -3.42
N SER A 174 6.97 -7.52 -3.78
CA SER A 174 6.90 -7.99 -5.16
C SER A 174 5.61 -8.77 -5.38
N PHE A 175 4.70 -8.24 -6.20
CA PHE A 175 3.42 -8.87 -6.53
C PHE A 175 3.48 -9.50 -7.92
N CYS A 176 3.51 -10.83 -7.97
CA CYS A 176 3.73 -11.60 -9.18
C CYS A 176 2.42 -12.23 -9.67
N GLY A 177 2.15 -12.10 -10.97
CA GLY A 177 0.97 -12.70 -11.58
C GLY A 177 1.28 -13.27 -12.96
N THR A 178 0.35 -14.08 -13.47
CA THR A 178 0.50 -14.74 -14.77
C THR A 178 0.18 -13.82 -15.95
N SER A 179 -0.50 -12.69 -15.73
CA SER A 179 -0.76 -11.68 -16.77
C SER A 179 -0.47 -10.26 -16.29
N GLU A 180 0.08 -9.44 -17.19
CA GLU A 180 0.38 -8.02 -16.94
C GLU A 180 -0.88 -7.17 -16.76
N GLU A 181 -2.06 -7.70 -17.05
CA GLU A 181 -3.34 -7.02 -16.83
C GLU A 181 -3.83 -7.14 -15.39
N THR A 182 -3.33 -8.13 -14.63
CA THR A 182 -3.83 -8.43 -13.28
C THR A 182 -3.16 -7.58 -12.20
N TYR A 183 -1.91 -7.15 -12.40
CA TYR A 183 -1.15 -6.34 -11.45
C TYR A 183 -0.69 -5.04 -12.04
#